data_AF-A0A1Y1LUP5-F1
#
_entry.id   AF-A0A1Y1LUP5-F1
#
_cell.length_a   1.000
_cell.length_b   1.000
_cell.length_c   1.000
_cell.angle_alpha   90.00
_cell.angle_beta   90.00
_cell.angle_gamma   90.00
#
_symmetry.space_group_name_H-M   'P 1'
#
loop_
_entity.id
_entity.type
_entity.pdbx_description
1 polymer ?
#
loop_
_entity_poly.entity_id
_entity_poly.type
_entity_poly.pdbx_seq_one_letter_code
_entity_poly.pdbx_strand_id
1 'polypeptide(L)'
;PASEGILQFDMWNVTPSDLWEWDTLKQQIIEHGIRNSLLLAPMPTASTSQILGNNECFEPYTSNIYQRRVLAGEFQVVNPWLLKDLVDMGLWSDAMKNRIIAENGSIQNIPNIPADIKALYKTVWEISQRQVVQMAADRGAFIDQSQSLNIHMKDPSMGKITSMHFAGWKLGLKTGMYYLRTQAAAAPIQFTVDQEALKVADANVGKDRLPKKRTAPAGTSYMTSVSAVPRAAHLRKEDGINSVNANGIPTPSNTPPPAGASRPIASPSKPAAIKADVDEGDSPKVLP
;
A
#
# COMPACT_ATOMS: atom_id res chain seq x y z
N PRO A 1 21.76 19.12 -5.10
CA PRO A 1 22.07 17.70 -5.37
C PRO A 1 21.70 17.25 -6.80
N ALA A 2 20.43 17.29 -7.21
CA ALA A 2 20.04 16.77 -8.54
C ALA A 2 20.72 17.52 -9.70
N SER A 3 20.89 18.83 -9.59
CA SER A 3 21.65 19.66 -10.55
C SER A 3 23.14 19.28 -10.66
N GLU A 4 23.66 18.53 -9.69
CA GLU A 4 25.03 18.02 -9.64
C GLU A 4 25.08 16.51 -9.99
N GLY A 5 23.98 15.93 -10.49
CA GLY A 5 23.89 14.50 -10.83
C GLY A 5 23.69 13.56 -9.63
N ILE A 6 23.48 14.10 -8.43
CA ILE A 6 23.23 13.32 -7.21
C ILE A 6 21.74 13.04 -7.08
N LEU A 7 21.34 11.78 -7.28
CA LEU A 7 19.97 11.29 -7.16
C LEU A 7 19.71 10.65 -5.79
N GLN A 8 18.47 10.28 -5.53
CA GLN A 8 18.03 9.82 -4.21
C GLN A 8 18.82 8.60 -3.70
N PHE A 9 19.13 7.64 -4.55
CA PHE A 9 19.85 6.42 -4.15
C PHE A 9 21.33 6.71 -3.86
N ASP A 10 21.92 7.73 -4.50
CA ASP A 10 23.29 8.16 -4.20
C ASP A 10 23.38 8.69 -2.76
N MET A 11 22.35 9.42 -2.29
CA MET A 11 22.27 9.91 -0.91
C MET A 11 22.14 8.77 0.13
N TRP A 12 21.73 7.58 -0.31
CA TRP A 12 21.62 6.37 0.52
C TRP A 12 22.82 5.43 0.33
N ASN A 13 23.81 5.80 -0.51
CA ASN A 13 24.92 4.95 -0.92
C ASN A 13 24.46 3.59 -1.51
N VAL A 14 23.38 3.60 -2.29
CA VAL A 14 22.81 2.41 -2.93
C VAL A 14 23.14 2.41 -4.42
N THR A 15 23.66 1.29 -4.92
CA THR A 15 23.80 1.04 -6.35
C THR A 15 22.51 0.45 -6.91
N PRO A 16 21.85 1.08 -7.89
CA PRO A 16 20.64 0.54 -8.51
C PRO A 16 20.91 -0.75 -9.29
N SER A 17 19.84 -1.50 -9.60
CA SER A 17 19.89 -2.60 -10.57
C SER A 17 20.13 -2.11 -12.00
N ASP A 18 20.53 -3.03 -12.87
CA ASP A 18 20.76 -2.86 -14.32
C ASP A 18 19.48 -2.72 -15.17
N LEU A 19 18.29 -2.66 -14.56
CA LEU A 19 17.03 -2.52 -15.28
C LEU A 19 16.91 -1.21 -16.08
N TRP A 20 17.59 -0.13 -15.66
CA TRP A 20 17.51 1.19 -16.29
C TRP A 20 18.88 1.87 -16.41
N GLU A 21 19.07 2.65 -17.48
CA GLU A 21 20.31 3.40 -17.77
C GLU A 21 20.42 4.70 -16.95
N TRP A 22 20.78 4.58 -15.67
CA TRP A 22 20.83 5.71 -14.74
C TRP A 22 21.86 6.78 -15.09
N ASP A 23 22.99 6.40 -15.70
CA ASP A 23 24.04 7.35 -16.06
C ASP A 23 23.60 8.29 -17.19
N THR A 24 22.89 7.75 -18.19
CA THR A 24 22.29 8.56 -19.24
C THR A 24 21.25 9.53 -18.66
N LEU A 25 20.42 9.07 -17.72
CA LEU A 25 19.44 9.94 -17.06
C LEU A 25 20.12 11.07 -16.26
N LYS A 26 21.18 10.76 -15.50
CA LYS A 26 21.95 11.78 -14.76
C LYS A 26 22.54 12.84 -15.68
N GLN A 27 23.08 12.45 -16.83
CA GLN A 27 23.59 13.39 -17.85
C GLN A 27 22.50 14.32 -18.37
N GLN A 28 21.33 13.78 -18.70
CA GLN A 28 20.18 14.57 -19.16
C GLN A 28 19.69 15.55 -18.09
N ILE A 29 19.67 15.14 -16.82
CA ILE A 29 19.28 16.00 -15.69
C ILE A 29 20.26 17.16 -15.52
N ILE A 30 21.56 16.93 -15.68
CA ILE A 30 22.58 17.98 -15.58
C ILE A 30 22.44 18.97 -16.75
N GLU A 31 22.19 18.49 -17.97
CA GLU A 31 22.09 19.32 -19.18
C GLU A 31 20.79 20.15 -19.21
N HIS A 32 19.66 19.53 -18.90
CA HIS A 32 18.34 20.14 -19.10
C HIS A 32 17.64 20.56 -17.81
N GLY A 33 18.13 20.09 -16.66
CA GLY A 33 17.47 20.25 -15.37
C GLY A 33 16.23 19.35 -15.22
N ILE A 34 15.55 19.53 -14.09
CA ILE A 34 14.25 18.93 -13.78
C ILE A 34 13.24 20.01 -13.44
N ARG A 35 11.97 19.80 -13.80
CA ARG A 35 10.92 20.78 -13.52
C ARG A 35 10.47 20.79 -12.06
N ASN A 36 10.48 19.63 -11.42
CA ASN A 36 9.98 19.41 -10.07
C ASN A 36 11.16 19.13 -9.14
N SER A 37 11.17 19.72 -7.95
CA SER A 37 12.23 19.47 -6.95
C SER A 37 12.12 18.09 -6.31
N LEU A 38 10.91 17.57 -6.15
CA LEU A 38 10.56 16.29 -5.55
C LEU A 38 9.39 15.66 -6.32
N LEU A 39 9.32 14.33 -6.37
CA LEU A 39 8.42 13.56 -7.23
C LEU A 39 7.69 12.43 -6.48
N LEU A 40 8.35 11.73 -5.55
CA LEU A 40 7.86 10.46 -5.01
C LEU A 40 7.58 10.55 -3.51
N ALA A 41 6.31 10.35 -3.15
CA ALA A 41 5.85 10.27 -1.76
C ALA A 41 4.69 9.27 -1.63
N PRO A 42 4.95 7.96 -1.45
CA PRO A 42 3.90 6.97 -1.27
C PRO A 42 3.00 7.29 -0.06
N MET A 43 1.77 7.71 -0.36
CA MET A 43 0.76 8.15 0.60
C MET A 43 -0.21 7.02 0.96
N PRO A 44 -1.01 7.15 2.04
CA PRO A 44 -2.13 6.26 2.29
C PRO A 44 -3.15 6.39 1.14
N THR A 45 -3.60 5.25 0.60
CA THR A 45 -4.52 5.22 -0.54
C THR A 45 -5.89 4.67 -0.17
N ALA A 46 -6.28 4.72 1.11
CA ALA A 46 -7.51 4.11 1.64
C ALA A 46 -8.72 4.24 0.69
N SER A 47 -9.15 5.46 0.34
CA SER A 47 -10.34 5.66 -0.51
C SER A 47 -10.12 5.27 -1.97
N THR A 48 -8.98 5.64 -2.57
CA THR A 48 -8.73 5.40 -4.01
C THR A 48 -8.44 3.94 -4.31
N SER A 49 -7.71 3.24 -3.44
CA SER A 49 -7.51 1.80 -3.53
C SER A 49 -8.82 1.03 -3.39
N GLN A 50 -9.72 1.45 -2.50
CA GLN A 50 -11.06 0.87 -2.40
C GLN A 50 -11.91 1.08 -3.66
N ILE A 51 -11.86 2.27 -4.26
CA ILE A 51 -12.55 2.55 -5.54
C ILE A 51 -12.02 1.64 -6.64
N LEU A 52 -10.71 1.42 -6.70
CA LEU A 52 -10.05 0.58 -7.70
C LEU A 52 -10.05 -0.92 -7.36
N GLY A 53 -10.52 -1.31 -6.17
CA GLY A 53 -10.50 -2.70 -5.70
C GLY A 53 -9.09 -3.25 -5.42
N ASN A 54 -8.13 -2.38 -5.10
CA ASN A 54 -6.75 -2.74 -4.75
C ASN A 54 -6.54 -2.80 -3.23
N ASN A 55 -5.44 -3.41 -2.81
CA ASN A 55 -4.97 -3.24 -1.43
C ASN A 55 -4.44 -1.82 -1.21
N GLU A 56 -4.38 -1.39 0.06
CA GLU A 56 -3.87 -0.08 0.40
C GLU A 56 -2.35 0.01 0.19
N CYS A 57 -1.95 0.93 -0.69
CA CYS A 57 -0.57 1.33 -0.95
C CYS A 57 0.42 0.15 -1.05
N PHE A 58 1.51 0.18 -0.30
CA PHE A 58 2.53 -0.86 -0.21
C PHE A 58 2.33 -1.79 1.01
N GLU A 59 1.14 -1.80 1.61
CA GLU A 59 0.87 -2.61 2.79
C GLU A 59 0.63 -4.08 2.43
N PRO A 60 1.02 -5.02 3.30
CA PRO A 60 0.49 -6.38 3.22
C PRO A 60 -1.02 -6.40 3.50
N TYR A 61 -1.73 -7.44 3.06
CA TYR A 61 -3.14 -7.61 3.39
C TYR A 61 -3.31 -7.75 4.91
N THR A 62 -4.15 -6.90 5.50
CA THR A 62 -4.44 -6.94 6.94
C THR A 62 -5.24 -8.18 7.33
N SER A 63 -6.11 -8.65 6.43
CA SER A 63 -6.95 -9.84 6.57
C SER A 63 -7.31 -10.38 5.19
N ASN A 64 -7.51 -11.71 5.07
CA ASN A 64 -8.08 -12.31 3.86
C ASN A 64 -9.63 -12.26 3.83
N ILE A 65 -10.27 -11.76 4.89
CA ILE A 65 -11.71 -11.48 4.91
C ILE A 65 -11.97 -10.16 5.65
N TYR A 66 -12.70 -9.25 5.02
CA TYR A 66 -13.00 -7.93 5.58
C TYR A 66 -14.47 -7.60 5.43
N GLN A 67 -14.98 -6.76 6.34
CA GLN A 67 -16.35 -6.27 6.28
C GLN A 67 -16.40 -4.98 5.47
N ARG A 68 -17.30 -4.93 4.49
CA ARG A 68 -17.59 -3.75 3.69
C ARG A 68 -19.00 -3.26 4.04
N ARG A 69 -19.09 -2.04 4.56
CA ARG A 69 -20.37 -1.36 4.81
C ARG A 69 -20.84 -0.69 3.53
N VAL A 70 -22.09 -0.92 3.17
CA VAL A 70 -22.82 -0.23 2.10
C VAL A 70 -24.19 0.19 2.62
N LEU A 71 -24.92 1.01 1.86
CA LEU A 71 -26.27 1.47 2.24
C LEU A 71 -27.23 0.30 2.52
N ALA A 72 -27.02 -0.85 1.87
CA ALA A 72 -27.82 -2.06 2.03
C ALA A 72 -27.40 -2.97 3.21
N GLY A 73 -26.37 -2.61 3.98
CA GLY A 73 -25.89 -3.38 5.14
C GLY A 73 -24.38 -3.64 5.13
N GLU A 74 -23.96 -4.59 5.98
CA GLU A 74 -22.56 -5.03 6.08
C GLU A 74 -22.37 -6.34 5.32
N PHE A 75 -21.40 -6.37 4.40
CA PHE A 75 -21.08 -7.56 3.61
C PHE A 75 -19.66 -8.04 3.92
N GLN A 76 -19.51 -9.34 4.13
CA GLN A 76 -18.19 -9.95 4.22
C GLN A 76 -17.63 -10.15 2.81
N VAL A 77 -16.46 -9.58 2.56
CA VAL A 77 -15.73 -9.68 1.31
C VAL A 77 -14.44 -10.45 1.57
N VAL A 78 -14.24 -11.51 0.80
CA VAL A 78 -13.02 -12.33 0.85
C VAL A 78 -12.01 -11.72 -0.11
N ASN A 79 -10.71 -11.85 0.22
CA ASN A 79 -9.63 -11.49 -0.70
C ASN A 79 -9.88 -12.19 -2.06
N PRO A 80 -10.11 -11.42 -3.14
CA PRO A 80 -10.58 -11.99 -4.40
C PRO A 80 -9.53 -12.91 -5.04
N TRP A 81 -8.25 -12.69 -4.74
CA TRP A 81 -7.15 -13.55 -5.18
C TRP A 81 -7.17 -14.91 -4.48
N LEU A 82 -7.34 -14.91 -3.14
CA LEU A 82 -7.46 -16.14 -2.36
C LEU A 82 -8.71 -16.92 -2.78
N LEU A 83 -9.85 -16.23 -2.92
CA LEU A 83 -11.09 -16.85 -3.37
C LEU A 83 -10.90 -17.56 -4.71
N LYS A 84 -10.30 -16.87 -5.70
CA LYS A 84 -10.01 -17.45 -7.00
C LYS A 84 -9.12 -18.70 -6.88
N ASP A 85 -8.07 -18.63 -6.08
CA ASP A 85 -7.15 -19.75 -5.91
C ASP A 85 -7.82 -20.95 -5.21
N LEU A 86 -8.66 -20.71 -4.19
CA LEU A 86 -9.42 -21.75 -3.52
C LEU A 86 -10.49 -22.39 -4.43
N VAL A 87 -11.17 -21.59 -5.27
CA VAL A 87 -12.12 -22.10 -6.27
C VAL A 87 -11.40 -22.93 -7.32
N ASP A 88 -10.28 -22.44 -7.86
CA ASP A 88 -9.47 -23.15 -8.87
C ASP A 88 -8.99 -24.51 -8.33
N MET A 89 -8.68 -24.61 -7.03
CA MET A 89 -8.25 -25.84 -6.37
C MET A 89 -9.42 -26.76 -5.96
N GLY A 90 -10.67 -26.31 -6.06
CA GLY A 90 -11.84 -27.04 -5.55
C GLY A 90 -11.95 -27.05 -4.02
N LEU A 91 -11.27 -26.13 -3.34
CA LEU A 91 -11.26 -25.99 -1.87
C LEU A 91 -12.29 -24.99 -1.35
N TRP A 92 -12.90 -24.19 -2.23
CA TRP A 92 -13.87 -23.19 -1.81
C TRP A 92 -15.23 -23.81 -1.48
N SER A 93 -15.72 -23.52 -0.27
CA SER A 93 -17.02 -23.93 0.26
C SER A 93 -17.49 -22.95 1.32
N ASP A 94 -18.77 -23.00 1.70
CA ASP A 94 -19.27 -22.21 2.83
C ASP A 94 -18.58 -22.60 4.15
N ALA A 95 -18.23 -23.89 4.29
CA ALA A 95 -17.44 -24.38 5.42
C ALA A 95 -16.04 -23.74 5.44
N MET A 96 -15.35 -23.68 4.29
CA MET A 96 -14.06 -23.00 4.15
C MET A 96 -14.16 -21.51 4.50
N LYS A 97 -15.19 -20.82 3.97
CA LYS A 97 -15.45 -19.42 4.32
C LYS A 97 -15.61 -19.25 5.84
N ASN A 98 -16.41 -20.10 6.48
CA ASN A 98 -16.62 -20.04 7.93
C ASN A 98 -15.35 -20.33 8.74
N ARG A 99 -14.48 -21.23 8.28
CA ARG A 99 -13.14 -21.44 8.89
C ARG A 99 -12.26 -20.20 8.78
N ILE A 100 -12.23 -19.55 7.62
CA ILE A 100 -11.45 -18.32 7.44
C ILE A 100 -11.97 -17.22 8.37
N ILE A 101 -13.28 -17.12 8.58
CA ILE A 101 -13.88 -16.20 9.55
C ILE A 101 -13.44 -16.57 10.97
N ALA A 102 -13.53 -17.84 11.36
CA ALA A 102 -13.08 -18.37 12.66
C ALA A 102 -11.63 -18.01 12.97
N GLU A 103 -10.77 -18.10 11.96
CA GLU A 103 -9.34 -17.78 12.03
C GLU A 103 -9.05 -16.28 11.82
N ASN A 104 -10.05 -15.41 11.91
CA ASN A 104 -9.95 -13.95 11.74
C ASN A 104 -9.27 -13.52 10.43
N GLY A 105 -9.55 -14.25 9.34
CA GLY A 105 -8.97 -14.02 8.03
C GLY A 105 -7.59 -14.63 7.79
N SER A 106 -7.04 -15.35 8.77
CA SER A 106 -5.87 -16.19 8.56
C SER A 106 -6.25 -17.50 7.86
N ILE A 107 -5.30 -18.06 7.10
CA ILE A 107 -5.43 -19.41 6.52
C ILE A 107 -4.35 -20.37 7.01
N GLN A 108 -3.48 -19.94 7.92
CA GLN A 108 -2.30 -20.72 8.32
C GLN A 108 -2.69 -22.02 9.03
N ASN A 109 -3.72 -21.97 9.86
CA ASN A 109 -4.20 -23.08 10.69
C ASN A 109 -5.17 -24.03 9.94
N ILE A 110 -5.51 -23.73 8.69
CA ILE A 110 -6.46 -24.53 7.91
C ILE A 110 -5.70 -25.69 7.25
N PRO A 111 -5.92 -26.96 7.64
CA PRO A 111 -5.02 -28.07 7.29
C PRO A 111 -5.04 -28.45 5.80
N ASN A 112 -6.17 -28.31 5.12
CA ASN A 112 -6.35 -28.70 3.72
C ASN A 112 -5.82 -27.66 2.70
N ILE A 113 -5.29 -26.53 3.17
CA ILE A 113 -4.66 -25.53 2.29
C ILE A 113 -3.16 -25.82 2.14
N PRO A 114 -2.63 -25.91 0.90
CA PRO A 114 -1.21 -26.11 0.64
C PRO A 114 -0.28 -25.04 1.24
N ALA A 115 0.96 -25.42 1.55
CA ALA A 115 1.93 -24.55 2.23
C ALA A 115 2.36 -23.33 1.41
N ASP A 116 2.44 -23.45 0.09
CA ASP A 116 2.73 -22.36 -0.84
C ASP A 116 1.61 -21.31 -0.85
N ILE A 117 0.35 -21.74 -0.82
CA ILE A 117 -0.82 -20.86 -0.72
C ILE A 117 -0.83 -20.16 0.65
N LYS A 118 -0.56 -20.90 1.73
CA LYS A 118 -0.39 -20.32 3.08
C LYS A 118 0.71 -19.28 3.13
N ALA A 119 1.85 -19.53 2.48
CA ALA A 119 2.96 -18.58 2.42
C ALA A 119 2.58 -17.30 1.64
N LEU A 120 1.81 -17.44 0.56
CA LEU A 120 1.40 -16.32 -0.30
C LEU A 120 0.36 -15.40 0.36
N TYR A 121 -0.56 -15.98 1.12
CA TYR A 121 -1.69 -15.25 1.74
C TYR A 121 -1.48 -15.00 3.24
N LYS A 122 -0.22 -14.86 3.66
CA LYS A 122 0.10 -14.37 5.00
C LYS A 122 -0.53 -13.00 5.21
N THR A 123 -1.20 -12.85 6.34
CA THR A 123 -1.69 -11.53 6.77
C THR A 123 -0.53 -10.69 7.30
N VAL A 124 -0.73 -9.37 7.43
CA VAL A 124 0.26 -8.46 8.02
C VAL A 124 0.69 -8.90 9.43
N TRP A 125 -0.19 -9.59 10.14
CA TRP A 125 0.03 -10.10 11.49
C TRP A 125 0.85 -11.40 11.54
N GLU A 126 1.17 -11.97 10.39
CA GLU A 126 1.97 -13.19 10.20
C GLU A 126 3.30 -12.89 9.50
N ILE A 127 3.49 -11.63 9.08
CA ILE A 127 4.70 -11.14 8.42
C ILE A 127 5.59 -10.45 9.45
N SER A 128 6.89 -10.72 9.36
CA SER A 128 7.88 -10.07 10.23
C SER A 128 7.92 -8.57 9.95
N GLN A 129 7.62 -7.75 10.97
CA GLN A 129 7.70 -6.29 10.84
C GLN A 129 9.13 -5.82 10.55
N ARG A 130 10.15 -6.58 10.95
CA ARG A 130 11.54 -6.29 10.56
C ARG A 130 11.73 -6.38 9.05
N GLN A 131 11.11 -7.36 8.39
CA GLN A 131 11.16 -7.47 6.93
C GLN A 131 10.40 -6.32 6.26
N VAL A 132 9.25 -5.92 6.82
CA VAL A 132 8.51 -4.74 6.32
C VAL A 132 9.35 -3.48 6.39
N VAL A 133 10.03 -3.24 7.51
CA VAL A 133 10.96 -2.12 7.71
C VAL A 133 12.14 -2.20 6.74
N GLN A 134 12.72 -3.39 6.52
CA GLN A 134 13.80 -3.57 5.55
C GLN A 134 13.32 -3.24 4.13
N MET A 135 12.19 -3.79 3.68
CA MET A 135 11.63 -3.51 2.36
C MET A 135 11.26 -2.03 2.19
N ALA A 136 10.88 -1.34 3.27
CA ALA A 136 10.66 0.10 3.27
C ALA A 136 11.98 0.87 3.08
N ALA A 137 13.08 0.42 3.69
CA ALA A 137 14.41 1.02 3.50
C ALA A 137 14.92 0.78 2.08
N ASP A 138 14.78 -0.44 1.55
CA ASP A 138 15.20 -0.81 0.20
C ASP A 138 14.54 0.10 -0.85
N ARG A 139 13.23 0.33 -0.75
CA ARG A 139 12.53 1.27 -1.64
C ARG A 139 12.81 2.74 -1.30
N GLY A 140 13.18 3.05 -0.06
CA GLY A 140 13.47 4.40 0.43
C GLY A 140 14.63 5.06 -0.31
N ALA A 141 15.58 4.27 -0.79
CA ALA A 141 16.66 4.71 -1.68
C ALA A 141 16.15 5.30 -3.01
N PHE A 142 14.90 5.04 -3.39
CA PHE A 142 14.30 5.56 -4.63
C PHE A 142 13.13 6.53 -4.37
N ILE A 143 12.93 6.98 -3.12
CA ILE A 143 11.86 7.90 -2.72
C ILE A 143 12.46 9.21 -2.20
N ASP A 144 12.28 10.30 -2.95
CA ASP A 144 12.89 11.60 -2.64
C ASP A 144 12.24 12.31 -1.44
N GLN A 145 10.97 12.06 -1.16
CA GLN A 145 10.30 12.47 0.07
C GLN A 145 10.33 11.35 1.11
N SER A 146 9.19 10.81 1.52
CA SER A 146 9.09 9.71 2.47
C SER A 146 7.88 8.83 2.12
N GLN A 147 7.53 7.91 3.00
CA GLN A 147 6.42 6.97 2.83
C GLN A 147 5.64 6.80 4.14
N SER A 148 4.32 6.66 4.04
CA SER A 148 3.44 6.47 5.20
C SER A 148 3.46 5.01 5.71
N LEU A 149 4.53 4.65 6.44
CA LEU A 149 4.77 3.27 6.87
C LEU A 149 4.00 2.90 8.15
N ASN A 150 2.94 2.11 8.05
CA ASN A 150 2.27 1.52 9.20
C ASN A 150 3.02 0.28 9.73
N ILE A 151 3.09 0.14 11.05
CA ILE A 151 3.69 -1.01 11.74
C ILE A 151 2.59 -1.77 12.47
N HIS A 152 2.57 -3.10 12.29
CA HIS A 152 1.56 -3.99 12.83
C HIS A 152 2.17 -4.94 13.86
N MET A 153 1.77 -4.84 15.13
CA MET A 153 2.38 -5.61 16.21
C MET A 153 1.33 -6.37 17.02
N LYS A 154 1.49 -7.71 17.05
CA LYS A 154 0.83 -8.57 18.04
C LYS A 154 1.54 -8.44 19.38
N ASP A 155 0.77 -8.28 20.44
CA ASP A 155 1.24 -8.16 21.82
C ASP A 155 2.38 -7.15 21.97
N PRO A 156 2.09 -5.85 21.77
CA PRO A 156 3.09 -4.80 21.83
C PRO A 156 3.73 -4.76 23.22
N SER A 157 5.05 -4.71 23.25
CA SER A 157 5.83 -4.46 24.47
C SER A 157 6.80 -3.32 24.22
N MET A 158 7.21 -2.64 25.28
CA MET A 158 8.16 -1.53 25.18
C MET A 158 9.43 -1.97 24.44
N GLY A 159 9.98 -3.14 24.78
CA GLY A 159 11.15 -3.69 24.10
C GLY A 159 10.95 -3.92 22.60
N LYS A 160 9.80 -4.46 22.17
CA LYS A 160 9.50 -4.66 20.74
C LYS A 160 9.38 -3.33 19.99
N ILE A 161 8.67 -2.36 20.58
CA ILE A 161 8.46 -1.03 19.98
C ILE A 161 9.79 -0.28 19.86
N THR A 162 10.58 -0.24 20.95
CA THR A 162 11.91 0.37 20.95
C THR A 162 12.82 -0.28 19.91
N SER A 163 12.89 -1.62 19.87
CA SER A 163 13.70 -2.35 18.89
C SER A 163 13.30 -2.00 17.44
N MET A 164 12.01 -1.91 17.16
CA MET A 164 11.49 -1.54 15.84
C MET A 164 11.90 -0.11 15.44
N HIS A 165 11.74 0.88 16.33
CA HIS A 165 12.14 2.26 16.05
C HIS A 165 13.64 2.38 15.78
N PHE A 166 14.48 1.75 16.61
CA PHE A 166 15.92 1.75 16.41
C PHE A 166 16.34 1.01 15.13
N ALA A 167 15.62 -0.04 14.74
CA ALA A 167 15.87 -0.72 13.47
C ALA A 167 15.57 0.21 12.28
N GLY A 168 14.42 0.89 12.26
CA GLY A 168 14.08 1.85 11.21
C GLY A 168 15.06 3.01 11.12
N TRP A 169 15.44 3.59 12.27
CA TRP A 169 16.42 4.68 12.33
C TRP A 169 17.79 4.26 11.80
N LYS A 170 18.32 3.09 12.22
CA LYS A 170 19.60 2.57 11.74
C LYS A 170 19.62 2.27 10.24
N LEU A 171 18.46 1.93 9.67
CA LEU A 171 18.30 1.70 8.24
C LEU A 171 18.12 3.00 7.43
N GLY A 172 18.13 4.17 8.07
CA GLY A 172 18.02 5.46 7.39
C GLY A 172 16.60 5.88 7.03
N LEU A 173 15.56 5.22 7.56
CA LEU A 173 14.17 5.60 7.27
C LEU A 173 13.88 7.03 7.72
N LYS A 174 13.40 7.85 6.79
CA LYS A 174 12.91 9.22 7.05
C LYS A 174 11.64 9.20 7.92
N THR A 175 10.72 8.28 7.64
CA THR A 175 9.54 7.99 8.48
C THR A 175 9.65 6.57 9.01
N GLY A 176 10.03 6.43 10.29
CA GLY A 176 10.17 5.12 10.93
C GLY A 176 8.83 4.45 11.25
N MET A 177 7.78 5.23 11.51
CA MET A 177 6.43 4.72 11.78
C MET A 177 5.39 5.83 11.56
N TYR A 178 4.27 5.48 10.91
CA TYR A 178 3.08 6.32 10.78
C TYR A 178 2.07 5.97 11.88
N TYR A 179 1.35 4.85 11.75
CA TYR A 179 0.59 4.27 12.86
C TYR A 179 1.23 2.99 13.39
N LEU A 180 1.15 2.82 14.71
CA LEU A 180 1.22 1.51 15.35
C LEU A 180 -0.18 0.90 15.37
N ARG A 181 -0.37 -0.20 14.65
CA ARG A 181 -1.58 -1.00 14.68
C ARG A 181 -1.35 -2.21 15.59
N THR A 182 -2.22 -2.38 16.57
CA THR A 182 -2.15 -3.49 17.52
C THR A 182 -3.37 -4.39 17.35
N GLN A 183 -3.20 -5.67 17.62
CA GLN A 183 -4.30 -6.62 17.70
C GLN A 183 -4.47 -7.02 19.17
N ALA A 184 -5.70 -6.97 19.68
CA ALA A 184 -5.98 -7.41 21.04
C ALA A 184 -5.68 -8.90 21.19
N ALA A 185 -5.15 -9.29 22.35
CA ALA A 185 -4.82 -10.68 22.65
C ALA A 185 -6.06 -11.59 22.71
N ALA A 186 -7.23 -11.04 23.07
CA ALA A 186 -8.49 -11.76 23.09
C ALA A 186 -9.24 -11.57 21.76
N ALA A 187 -9.53 -12.68 21.08
CA ALA A 187 -10.43 -12.67 19.93
C ALA A 187 -11.87 -12.42 20.43
N PRO A 188 -12.64 -11.52 19.80
CA PRO A 188 -14.06 -11.37 20.11
C PRO A 188 -14.81 -12.67 19.83
N ILE A 189 -15.79 -12.99 20.69
CA ILE A 189 -16.66 -14.16 20.49
C ILE A 189 -17.40 -13.99 19.16
N GLN A 190 -17.17 -14.92 18.24
CA GLN A 190 -17.76 -14.87 16.90
C GLN A 190 -19.14 -15.57 16.91
N PHE A 191 -20.20 -14.79 17.09
CA PHE A 191 -21.58 -15.31 17.15
C PHE A 191 -22.11 -15.82 15.81
N THR A 192 -21.47 -15.46 14.69
CA THR A 192 -21.93 -15.81 13.34
C THR A 192 -21.36 -17.13 12.82
N VAL A 193 -20.50 -17.80 13.60
CA VAL A 193 -19.84 -19.04 13.19
C VAL A 193 -20.35 -20.20 14.02
N ASP A 194 -20.92 -21.20 13.35
CA ASP A 194 -21.29 -22.47 13.98
C ASP A 194 -20.04 -23.25 14.38
N GLN A 195 -19.78 -23.29 15.69
CA GLN A 195 -18.62 -23.94 16.28
C GLN A 195 -18.64 -25.47 16.12
N GLU A 196 -19.82 -26.09 15.99
CA GLU A 196 -19.93 -27.53 15.77
C GLU A 196 -19.58 -27.89 14.33
N ALA A 197 -20.03 -27.09 13.36
CA ALA A 197 -19.69 -27.25 11.96
C ALA A 197 -18.18 -27.13 11.68
N LEU A 198 -17.43 -26.35 12.48
CA LEU A 198 -15.97 -26.23 12.35
C LEU A 198 -15.21 -27.52 12.73
N LYS A 199 -15.78 -28.36 13.60
CA LYS A 199 -15.15 -29.60 14.08
C LYS A 199 -15.17 -30.71 13.04
N VAL A 200 -16.10 -30.66 12.09
CA VAL A 200 -16.15 -31.59 10.97
C VAL A 200 -14.95 -31.33 10.08
N ALA A 201 -14.06 -32.29 9.85
CA ALA A 201 -12.92 -32.09 8.97
C ALA A 201 -13.39 -31.91 7.51
N ASP A 202 -12.87 -30.91 6.81
CA ASP A 202 -13.18 -30.71 5.40
C ASP A 202 -12.43 -31.77 4.57
N ALA A 203 -13.16 -32.66 3.91
CA ALA A 203 -12.58 -33.77 3.15
C ALA A 203 -12.05 -33.34 1.76
N ASN A 204 -12.25 -32.07 1.39
CA ASN A 204 -11.79 -31.54 0.11
C ASN A 204 -10.25 -31.49 0.07
N VAL A 205 -9.67 -32.26 -0.84
CA VAL A 205 -8.23 -32.26 -1.14
C VAL A 205 -7.99 -31.35 -2.35
N GLY A 206 -7.11 -30.37 -2.18
CA GLY A 206 -6.78 -29.40 -3.23
C GLY A 206 -6.12 -30.09 -4.42
N LYS A 207 -6.56 -29.76 -5.63
CA LYS A 207 -5.91 -30.23 -6.85
C LYS A 207 -4.58 -29.51 -7.07
N ASP A 208 -3.56 -30.23 -7.54
CA ASP A 208 -2.27 -29.65 -7.90
C ASP A 208 -2.43 -28.57 -8.97
N ARG A 209 -1.78 -27.43 -8.73
CA ARG A 209 -1.88 -26.26 -9.61
C ARG A 209 -0.74 -26.25 -10.62
N LEU A 210 -1.07 -26.22 -11.91
CA LEU A 210 -0.10 -25.86 -12.94
C LEU A 210 0.20 -24.35 -12.85
N PRO A 211 1.47 -23.92 -12.93
CA PRO A 211 1.81 -22.50 -12.88
C PRO A 211 1.20 -21.77 -14.09
N LYS A 212 0.09 -21.07 -13.88
CA LYS A 212 -0.52 -20.17 -14.87
C LYS A 212 -0.23 -18.72 -14.49
N LYS A 213 0.01 -17.89 -15.51
CA LYS A 213 0.13 -16.43 -15.35
C LYS A 213 -1.16 -15.91 -14.68
N ARG A 214 -1.04 -15.26 -13.52
CA ARG A 214 -2.19 -14.75 -12.75
C ARG A 214 -2.90 -13.67 -13.56
N THR A 215 -4.09 -13.96 -14.05
CA THR A 215 -5.00 -12.96 -14.60
C THR A 215 -5.76 -12.31 -13.45
N ALA A 216 -6.07 -11.02 -13.56
CA ALA A 216 -6.91 -10.34 -12.59
C ALA A 216 -8.25 -11.09 -12.43
N PRO A 217 -8.80 -11.21 -11.20
CA PRO A 217 -10.10 -11.82 -10.99
C PRO A 217 -11.15 -11.06 -11.81
N ALA A 218 -11.98 -11.79 -12.56
CA ALA A 218 -13.08 -11.22 -13.31
C ALA A 218 -14.14 -10.72 -12.32
N GLY A 219 -14.15 -9.43 -12.01
CA GLY A 219 -15.09 -8.89 -11.03
C GLY A 219 -14.96 -7.43 -10.60
N THR A 220 -13.96 -6.68 -11.06
CA THR A 220 -13.77 -5.29 -10.58
C THR A 220 -13.61 -4.24 -11.68
N SER A 221 -13.85 -4.59 -12.94
CA SER A 221 -13.60 -3.69 -14.06
C SER A 221 -14.89 -3.03 -14.57
N TYR A 222 -15.30 -1.92 -13.94
CA TYR A 222 -15.78 -0.81 -14.77
C TYR A 222 -14.52 -0.05 -15.17
N MET A 223 -14.32 0.14 -16.47
CA MET A 223 -13.16 0.76 -17.13
C MET A 223 -12.14 -0.25 -17.69
N THR A 224 -12.11 -0.32 -19.02
CA THR A 224 -11.02 -0.82 -19.84
C THR A 224 -9.73 -0.07 -19.50
N SER A 225 -8.77 -0.73 -18.84
CA SER A 225 -7.44 -0.18 -18.65
C SER A 225 -6.58 -0.44 -19.88
N VAL A 226 -6.06 0.64 -20.47
CA VAL A 226 -4.91 0.58 -21.38
C VAL A 226 -3.73 0.02 -20.59
N SER A 227 -3.20 -1.12 -21.01
CA SER A 227 -2.02 -1.72 -20.38
C SER A 227 -0.81 -0.79 -20.57
N ALA A 228 -0.31 -0.21 -19.46
CA ALA A 228 0.99 0.42 -19.43
C ALA A 228 2.07 -0.67 -19.40
N VAL A 229 2.37 -1.25 -20.56
CA VAL A 229 3.61 -1.99 -20.77
C VAL A 229 4.71 -0.95 -20.99
N PRO A 230 5.81 -0.93 -20.21
CA PRO A 230 6.93 -0.04 -20.50
C PRO A 230 7.55 -0.49 -21.82
N ARG A 231 7.44 0.35 -22.85
CA ARG A 231 8.07 0.11 -24.15
C ARG A 231 9.52 0.59 -24.06
N ALA A 232 10.47 -0.31 -24.37
CA ALA A 232 11.88 0.05 -24.48
C ALA A 232 12.07 1.19 -25.51
N ALA A 233 12.87 2.20 -25.14
CA ALA A 233 13.04 3.46 -25.86
C ALA A 233 13.73 3.35 -27.24
N HIS A 234 14.09 2.16 -27.71
CA HIS A 234 14.71 1.94 -29.02
C HIS A 234 13.73 1.39 -30.06
N LEU A 235 12.66 2.14 -30.36
CA LEU A 235 11.94 2.01 -31.63
C LEU A 235 11.56 3.42 -32.10
N ARG A 236 12.50 4.10 -32.75
CA ARG A 236 12.21 5.28 -33.59
C ARG A 236 11.48 4.78 -34.83
N LYS A 237 10.32 5.36 -35.15
CA LYS A 237 9.79 5.37 -36.50
C LYS A 237 9.13 6.72 -36.78
N GLU A 238 9.53 7.26 -37.92
CA GLU A 238 9.29 8.60 -38.43
C GLU A 238 7.81 8.90 -38.74
N ASP A 239 7.58 10.21 -38.82
CA ASP A 239 6.38 11.03 -39.00
C ASP A 239 5.25 10.51 -39.89
N GLY A 240 4.03 10.89 -39.50
CA GLY A 240 2.82 10.79 -40.31
C GLY A 240 1.62 11.48 -39.65
N ILE A 241 1.40 12.74 -40.03
CA ILE A 241 0.26 13.60 -39.67
C ILE A 241 -1.08 12.93 -40.04
N ASN A 242 -2.04 12.88 -39.10
CA ASN A 242 -3.44 13.29 -39.29
C ASN A 242 -4.28 13.03 -38.03
N SER A 243 -4.73 14.11 -37.39
CA SER A 243 -5.79 14.07 -36.38
C SER A 243 -7.14 13.94 -37.06
N VAL A 244 -7.98 13.02 -36.60
CA VAL A 244 -9.42 13.05 -36.90
C VAL A 244 -10.19 12.77 -35.62
N ASN A 245 -10.77 13.81 -35.05
CA ASN A 245 -11.77 13.72 -33.98
C ASN A 245 -13.12 13.35 -34.61
N ALA A 246 -13.73 12.27 -34.15
CA ALA A 246 -15.14 11.98 -34.38
C ALA A 246 -15.90 12.21 -33.06
N ASN A 247 -16.47 13.41 -32.94
CA ASN A 247 -17.78 13.70 -32.30
C ASN A 247 -17.90 15.23 -32.15
N GLY A 248 -18.59 15.84 -33.11
CA GLY A 248 -18.75 17.29 -33.25
C GLY A 248 -19.71 17.90 -32.22
N ILE A 249 -19.16 18.32 -31.08
CA ILE A 249 -19.79 19.31 -30.20
C ILE A 249 -18.71 20.35 -29.82
N PRO A 250 -18.89 21.65 -30.09
CA PRO A 250 -17.91 22.67 -29.70
C PRO A 250 -17.91 22.86 -28.18
N THR A 251 -16.75 22.70 -27.54
CA THR A 251 -16.53 23.08 -26.14
C THR A 251 -16.31 24.59 -26.05
N PRO A 252 -17.06 25.37 -25.25
CA PRO A 252 -16.76 26.77 -25.05
C PRO A 252 -15.49 26.93 -24.21
N SER A 253 -14.51 27.65 -24.76
CA SER A 253 -13.34 28.15 -24.04
C SER A 253 -13.74 29.31 -23.13
N ASN A 254 -13.22 29.31 -21.90
CA ASN A 254 -13.21 30.39 -20.90
C ASN A 254 -14.49 30.54 -20.06
N THR A 255 -14.42 30.10 -18.80
CA THR A 255 -15.29 30.58 -17.73
C THR A 255 -14.63 31.80 -17.07
N PRO A 256 -15.27 32.99 -17.03
CA PRO A 256 -14.76 34.14 -16.29
C PRO A 256 -14.85 33.88 -14.76
N PRO A 257 -13.99 34.50 -13.93
CA PRO A 257 -14.13 34.38 -12.49
C PRO A 257 -15.43 35.07 -12.01
N PRO A 258 -16.12 34.53 -11.00
CA PRO A 258 -17.35 35.16 -10.50
C PRO A 258 -17.06 36.52 -9.85
N ALA A 259 -17.85 37.51 -10.25
CA ALA A 259 -17.83 38.88 -9.76
C ALA A 259 -18.24 38.97 -8.27
N GLY A 260 -17.67 39.95 -7.57
CA GLY A 260 -17.71 40.07 -6.12
C GLY A 260 -19.09 40.34 -5.51
N ALA A 261 -19.34 39.65 -4.39
CA ALA A 261 -20.27 40.07 -3.36
C ALA A 261 -19.53 40.09 -2.02
N SER A 262 -19.22 41.28 -1.50
CA SER A 262 -18.60 41.50 -0.21
C SER A 262 -19.60 41.25 0.93
N ARG A 263 -19.40 40.18 1.70
CA ARG A 263 -19.93 40.05 3.06
C ARG A 263 -18.74 40.00 4.03
N PRO A 264 -18.68 40.84 5.08
CA PRO A 264 -17.59 40.81 6.03
C PRO A 264 -17.69 39.57 6.92
N ILE A 265 -16.75 38.64 6.76
CA ILE A 265 -16.52 37.55 7.70
C ILE A 265 -15.47 38.05 8.68
N ALA A 266 -15.80 38.12 9.97
CA ALA A 266 -14.88 38.53 11.02
C ALA A 266 -13.74 37.51 11.15
N SER A 267 -12.49 37.99 11.07
CA SER A 267 -11.30 37.17 11.27
C SER A 267 -11.20 36.71 12.74
N PRO A 268 -11.00 35.41 13.03
CA PRO A 268 -10.61 34.99 14.36
C PRO A 268 -9.22 35.55 14.70
N SER A 269 -9.06 36.02 15.94
CA SER A 269 -7.83 36.62 16.45
C SER A 269 -6.61 35.73 16.22
N LYS A 270 -5.51 36.35 15.78
CA LYS A 270 -4.19 35.72 15.63
C LYS A 270 -3.82 34.97 16.93
N PRO A 271 -3.54 33.65 16.90
CA PRO A 271 -2.80 33.03 18.00
C PRO A 271 -1.37 33.58 18.02
N ALA A 272 -0.80 33.71 19.22
CA ALA A 272 0.53 34.26 19.45
C ALA A 272 1.59 33.49 18.64
N ALA A 273 2.55 34.23 18.08
CA ALA A 273 3.65 33.66 17.31
C ALA A 273 4.53 32.76 18.22
N ILE A 274 4.61 31.48 17.89
CA ILE A 274 5.56 30.55 18.49
C ILE A 274 6.94 30.89 17.93
N LYS A 275 7.87 31.32 18.79
CA LYS A 275 9.28 31.51 18.41
C LYS A 275 9.94 30.14 18.30
N ALA A 276 10.58 29.87 17.16
CA ALA A 276 11.16 28.57 16.82
C ALA A 276 12.49 28.25 17.52
N ASP A 277 13.06 29.20 18.27
CA ASP A 277 14.37 29.06 18.91
C ASP A 277 14.29 29.39 20.40
N VAL A 278 13.69 28.50 21.19
CA VAL A 278 13.84 28.50 22.64
C VAL A 278 14.73 27.32 22.97
N ASP A 279 15.86 27.55 23.65
CA ASP A 279 16.71 26.48 24.18
C ASP A 279 15.85 25.55 25.05
N GLU A 280 15.61 24.33 24.57
CA GLU A 280 15.03 23.26 25.38
C GLU A 280 16.09 22.86 26.41
N GLY A 281 15.83 23.18 27.68
CA GLY A 281 16.71 22.83 28.79
C GLY A 281 16.97 21.33 28.89
N ASP A 282 18.04 20.98 29.64
CA ASP A 282 18.54 19.61 29.75
C ASP A 282 17.47 18.56 30.07
N SER A 283 17.57 17.42 29.37
CA SER A 283 16.71 16.27 29.56
C SER A 283 16.69 15.80 31.03
N PRO A 284 15.52 15.36 31.57
CA PRO A 284 15.43 14.90 32.94
C PRO A 284 16.40 13.73 33.20
N LYS A 285 17.19 13.84 34.28
CA LYS A 285 18.09 12.76 34.70
C LYS A 285 17.29 11.52 35.06
N VAL A 286 17.76 10.38 34.57
CA VAL A 286 17.24 9.04 34.89
C VAL A 286 17.23 8.86 36.41
N LEU A 287 16.06 8.58 36.98
CA LEU A 287 15.92 8.26 38.39
C LEU A 287 16.59 6.91 38.71
N PRO A 288 17.16 6.75 39.93
CA PRO A 288 18.04 5.64 40.30
C PRO A 288 17.37 4.27 40.29
#